data_AF-A0A7C4WL91-F1
#
_entry.id   AF-A0A7C4WL91-F1
#
_cell.length_a   1.000
_cell.length_b   1.000
_cell.length_c   1.000
_cell.angle_alpha   90.00
_cell.angle_beta   90.00
_cell.angle_gamma   90.00
#
_symmetry.space_group_name_H-M   'P 1'
#
loop_
_entity.id
_entity.type
_entity.pdbx_description
1 polymer ?
#
loop_
_entity_poly.entity_id
_entity_poly.type
_entity_poly.pdbx_seq_one_letter_code
_entity_poly.pdbx_strand_id
1 'polypeptide(L)' 'MGILTLCGVSQAKVGFTFLAGEPPKQCVNCRLYKVCVGKLEPSRLYRIVEVREKFFNVEYMRTGLNWL' A
#
# COMPACT_ATOMS: atom_id res chain seq x y z
N MET A 1 14.78 5.80 9.67
CA MET A 1 14.16 4.47 9.82
C MET A 1 13.02 4.36 8.81
N GLY A 2 13.02 3.34 7.95
CA GLY A 2 11.95 3.10 6.99
C GLY A 2 11.05 1.93 7.43
N ILE A 3 9.86 1.83 6.84
CA ILE A 3 8.98 0.66 6.98
C ILE A 3 8.95 -0.10 5.65
N LEU A 4 8.86 -1.43 5.72
CA LEU A 4 8.57 -2.26 4.55
C LEU A 4 7.08 -2.56 4.51
N THR A 5 6.43 -2.25 3.40
CA THR A 5 5.00 -2.48 3.18
C THR A 5 4.73 -2.87 1.73
N LEU A 6 3.53 -3.40 1.47
CA LEU A 6 2.99 -3.58 0.13
C LEU A 6 2.36 -2.27 -0.37
N CYS A 7 2.51 -1.99 -1.66
CA CYS A 7 1.84 -0.88 -2.34
C CYS A 7 1.28 -1.35 -3.69
N GLY A 8 0.42 -0.53 -4.30
CA GLY A 8 -0.08 -0.81 -5.64
C GLY A 8 1.05 -0.70 -6.67
N VAL A 9 0.97 -1.47 -7.77
CA VAL A 9 2.00 -1.48 -8.83
C VAL A 9 2.21 -0.08 -9.42
N SER A 10 1.14 0.70 -9.59
CA SER A 10 1.22 2.09 -10.06
C SER A 10 1.96 3.03 -9.11
N GLN A 11 1.93 2.73 -7.81
CA GLN A 11 2.60 3.50 -6.78
C GLN A 11 4.06 3.09 -6.62
N ALA A 12 4.45 1.86 -7.01
CA ALA A 12 5.76 1.25 -6.78
C ALA A 12 6.89 1.90 -7.60
N LYS A 13 7.16 3.18 -7.33
CA LYS A 13 8.18 4.01 -7.98
C LYS A 13 8.94 4.79 -6.90
N VAL A 14 10.27 4.72 -6.92
CA VAL A 14 11.11 5.50 -6.00
C VAL A 14 10.83 7.00 -6.16
N GLY A 15 10.72 7.70 -5.04
CA GLY A 15 10.39 9.12 -4.97
C GLY A 15 8.87 9.42 -4.96
N PHE A 16 8.03 8.45 -5.33
CA PHE A 16 6.58 8.62 -5.22
C PHE A 16 6.19 8.85 -3.77
N THR A 17 5.34 9.85 -3.56
CA THR A 17 4.88 10.28 -2.24
C THR A 17 3.36 10.23 -2.21
N PHE A 18 2.78 9.68 -1.15
CA PHE A 18 1.34 9.54 -1.01
C PHE A 18 0.91 9.77 0.44
N LEU A 19 -0.33 10.23 0.61
CA LEU A 19 -0.98 10.33 1.92
C LEU A 19 -1.67 8.99 2.22
N ALA A 20 -1.36 8.38 3.35
CA ALA A 20 -2.03 7.16 3.78
C ALA A 20 -3.45 7.51 4.26
N GLY A 21 -4.46 7.02 3.54
CA GLY A 21 -5.86 7.13 3.95
C GLY A 21 -6.28 6.02 4.91
N GLU A 22 -7.56 6.05 5.30
CA GLU A 22 -8.18 4.95 6.03
C GLU A 22 -8.19 3.67 5.18
N PRO A 23 -7.87 2.49 5.76
CA PRO A 23 -8.00 1.23 5.05
C PRO A 23 -9.43 1.01 4.54
N PRO A 24 -9.62 0.59 3.28
CA PRO A 24 -10.96 0.29 2.77
C PRO A 24 -11.54 -0.91 3.52
N LYS A 25 -12.87 -1.01 3.61
CA LYS A 25 -13.57 -2.09 4.34
C LYS A 25 -13.12 -3.49 3.92
N GLN A 26 -12.76 -3.68 2.66
CA GLN A 26 -12.24 -4.95 2.11
C GLN A 26 -10.91 -5.38 2.74
N CYS A 27 -10.10 -4.43 3.22
CA CYS A 27 -8.83 -4.72 3.87
C CYS A 27 -8.99 -5.27 5.29
N VAL A 28 -10.14 -5.07 5.96
CA VAL A 28 -10.36 -5.48 7.35
C VAL A 28 -10.17 -6.99 7.54
N ASN A 29 -10.63 -7.80 6.58
CA ASN A 29 -10.49 -9.26 6.60
C ASN A 29 -9.37 -9.77 5.68
N CYS A 30 -8.50 -8.89 5.18
CA CYS A 30 -7.44 -9.26 4.26
C CYS A 30 -6.29 -9.95 5.01
N ARG A 31 -5.89 -11.14 4.54
CA ARG A 31 -4.75 -11.91 5.09
C ARG A 31 -3.42 -11.12 5.08
N LEU A 32 -3.28 -10.16 4.17
CA LEU A 32 -2.08 -9.32 4.03
C LEU A 32 -2.17 -7.97 4.79
N TYR A 33 -3.27 -7.68 5.49
CA TYR A 33 -3.51 -6.39 6.14
C TYR A 33 -2.31 -5.92 6.97
N LYS A 34 -1.81 -6.79 7.86
CA LYS A 34 -0.72 -6.49 8.81
C LYS A 34 0.63 -6.15 8.15
N VAL A 35 0.83 -6.50 6.88
CA VAL A 35 2.07 -6.24 6.13
C VAL A 35 1.86 -5.24 4.98
N CYS A 36 0.64 -4.77 4.79
CA CYS A 36 0.22 -3.81 3.78
C CYS A 36 -0.21 -2.51 4.48
N VAL A 37 -1.43 -2.04 4.23
CA VAL A 37 -1.99 -0.81 4.82
C VAL A 37 -1.99 -0.79 6.36
N GLY A 38 -1.99 -1.95 7.03
CA GLY A 38 -1.87 -2.01 8.50
C GLY A 38 -0.50 -1.62 9.06
N LYS A 39 0.51 -1.41 8.20
CA LYS A 39 1.81 -0.80 8.58
C LYS A 39 1.79 0.73 8.51
N LEU A 40 0.76 1.31 7.90
CA LEU A 40 0.64 2.73 7.66
C LEU A 40 -0.22 3.38 8.74
N GLU A 41 0.18 4.57 9.16
CA GLU A 41 -0.63 5.44 10.01
C GLU A 41 -1.52 6.29 9.10
N PRO A 42 -2.85 6.32 9.35
CA PRO A 42 -3.74 7.22 8.63
C PRO A 42 -3.32 8.68 8.75
N SER A 43 -3.59 9.47 7.72
CA SER A 43 -3.24 10.88 7.62
C SER A 43 -1.73 11.19 7.67
N ARG A 44 -0.87 10.19 7.44
CA ARG A 44 0.58 10.37 7.36
C ARG A 44 1.08 10.32 5.92
N LEU A 45 2.00 11.22 5.59
CA LEU A 45 2.64 11.28 4.29
C LEU A 45 3.83 10.30 4.24
N TYR A 46 3.85 9.42 3.24
CA TYR A 46 4.91 8.44 3.02
C TYR A 46 5.58 8.67 1.68
N ARG A 47 6.89 8.46 1.63
CA ARG A 47 7.68 8.45 0.40
C ARG A 47 8.30 7.08 0.18
N ILE A 48 8.20 6.58 -1.03
CA ILE A 48 8.87 5.34 -1.44
C ILE A 48 10.34 5.62 -1.67
N VAL A 49 11.18 4.92 -0.93
CA VAL A 49 12.65 5.05 -1.00
C VAL A 49 13.32 3.85 -1.69
N GLU A 50 12.63 2.71 -1.75
CA GLU A 50 13.09 1.46 -2.37
C GLU A 50 11.87 0.66 -2.83
N VAL A 51 11.99 -0.05 -3.95
CA VAL A 51 10.96 -0.98 -4.47
C VAL A 51 11.60 -2.35 -4.60
N ARG A 52 10.91 -3.39 -4.13
CA ARG A 52 11.34 -4.78 -4.24
C ARG A 52 10.50 -5.52 -5.28
N GLU A 53 11.13 -6.37 -6.08
CA GLU A 53 10.47 -7.15 -7.14
C GLU A 53 9.73 -8.39 -6.58
N LYS A 54 8.81 -8.15 -5.62
CA LYS A 54 7.94 -9.19 -5.07
C LYS A 54 6.48 -8.81 -5.26
N PHE A 55 5.77 -9.61 -6.04
CA PHE A 55 4.37 -9.39 -6.37
C PHE A 55 3.47 -10.32 -5.56
N PHE A 56 2.45 -9.76 -4.93
CA PHE A 56 1.39 -10.51 -4.28
C PHE A 56 0.11 -10.34 -5.09
N ASN A 57 -0.39 -11.42 -5.67
CA ASN A 57 -1.65 -11.38 -6.42
C ASN A 57 -2.80 -11.40 -5.41
N VAL A 58 -3.34 -10.22 -5.12
CA VAL A 58 -4.59 -10.08 -4.38
C VAL A 58 -5.72 -9.82 -5.37
N GLU A 59 -6.76 -10.64 -5.27
CA GLU A 59 -7.91 -10.63 -6.17
C GLU A 59 -8.57 -9.24 -6.28
N TYR A 60 -8.57 -8.47 -5.19
CA TYR A 60 -9.15 -7.12 -5.12
C TYR A 60 -8.31 -5.99 -5.75
N MET A 61 -7.03 -6.20 -6.08
CA MET A 61 -6.26 -5.17 -6.82
C MET A 61 -6.64 -5.12 -8.31
N ARG A 62 -7.40 -6.09 -8.83
CA ARG A 62 -7.90 -6.08 -10.21
C ARG A 62 -9.02 -5.07 -10.46
N THR A 63 -9.67 -4.55 -9.43
CA THR A 63 -10.86 -3.67 -9.57
C THR A 63 -10.56 -2.18 -9.52
N GLY A 64 -9.34 -1.75 -9.84
CA GLY A 64 -9.06 -0.35 -10.22
C GLY A 64 -9.58 0.70 -9.24
N LEU A 65 -9.52 0.45 -7.93
CA LEU A 65 -9.80 1.49 -6.94
C LEU A 65 -8.66 2.51 -7.01
N ASN A 66 -8.90 3.58 -7.77
CA ASN A 66 -8.09 4.78 -7.84
C ASN A 66 -7.87 5.32 -6.43
N TRP A 67 -6.67 5.13 -5.87
CA TRP A 67 -6.21 5.86 -4.70
C TRP A 67 -5.57 7.18 -5.13
N LEU A 68 -6.40 8.05 -5.72
CA LEU A 68 -6.18 9.48 -5.92
C LEU A 68 -7.45 10.22 -5.54
#